data_AF-A0A836GCN1-F1
#
_entry.id   AF-A0A836GCN1-F1
#
_cell.length_a   1.000
_cell.length_b   1.000
_cell.length_c   1.000
_cell.angle_alpha   90.00
_cell.angle_beta   90.00
_cell.angle_gamma   90.00
#
_symmetry.space_group_name_H-M   'P 1'
#
loop_
_entity.id
_entity.type
_entity.pdbx_description
1 polymer ?
#
loop_
_entity_poly.entity_id
_entity_poly.type
_entity_poly.pdbx_seq_one_letter_code
_entity_poly.pdbx_strand_id
1 'polypeptide(L)'
;MLRQSCCAWSSGLAVYSPAMLLSRSSATRTSSSLSTCCGAALFARRLAHQAPATGSVSSSSSHTRRNVFRAPPKVGPGRKDAEEANPYKSWEHMNHTWLVLMCLGCLCAGWLAGHVVEVDESKIKPKYAKEDVVASACKQYEFRPDLAATSIRVAFVLAARRAGLAAETVDESCAVVRGLNDMAGIVNYLSNTYPASSTEDVASLAAIAGIKYLSGPYEGILERWQWGRNDTDVAPKRNIPKDPSQKIFSIPTILQALGDLTEAECVALLACHSVGEFHEDVSGLDGVTHTGKRYSLDNRYYQFLLEHEKAFAPLTVARTQENRDLAQLPQTFRCVYAKEEINGKTKKRQCVVNAAELEMLKQKTWRELVERYAADEKLWREQFQSAFTKMIESNFKRLRPYSDPNGA
;
A
#
# COMPACT_ATOMS: atom_id res chain seq x y z
N MET A 1 4.53 -45.47 41.05
CA MET A 1 5.52 -46.56 41.26
C MET A 1 5.84 -47.16 39.90
N LEU A 2 6.73 -46.57 39.09
CA LEU A 2 8.21 -46.68 39.09
C LEU A 2 8.73 -48.12 38.87
N ARG A 3 9.27 -48.36 37.67
CA ARG A 3 10.44 -49.21 37.31
C ARG A 3 10.83 -48.79 35.89
N GLN A 4 11.72 -47.81 35.69
CA GLN A 4 13.19 -47.90 35.73
C GLN A 4 13.77 -49.10 34.97
N SER A 5 14.44 -48.83 33.86
CA SER A 5 15.59 -49.59 33.39
C SER A 5 16.69 -48.61 33.03
N CYS A 6 17.76 -48.66 33.82
CA CYS A 6 19.07 -48.12 33.53
C CYS A 6 19.83 -49.11 32.64
N CYS A 7 20.61 -48.61 31.70
CA CYS A 7 21.95 -49.12 31.43
C CYS A 7 22.78 -47.98 30.84
N ALA A 8 23.74 -47.51 31.64
CA ALA A 8 24.82 -46.63 31.26
C ALA A 8 25.96 -47.47 30.65
N TRP A 9 26.72 -46.88 29.73
CA TRP A 9 28.19 -46.97 29.71
C TRP A 9 28.79 -45.74 29.02
N SER A 10 29.73 -45.13 29.74
CA SER A 10 30.72 -44.11 29.37
C SER A 10 31.66 -44.63 28.26
N SER A 11 32.50 -43.88 27.55
CA SER A 11 33.32 -42.69 27.81
C SER A 11 33.85 -42.27 26.42
N GLY A 12 33.89 -40.99 26.02
CA GLY A 12 34.97 -40.06 26.34
C GLY A 12 35.95 -39.93 25.18
N LEU A 13 35.95 -38.78 24.49
CA LEU A 13 37.13 -38.15 23.86
C LEU A 13 36.78 -36.73 23.41
N ALA A 14 37.36 -35.77 24.12
CA ALA A 14 37.34 -34.35 23.82
C ALA A 14 38.49 -34.02 22.85
N VAL A 15 38.23 -33.24 21.80
CA VAL A 15 39.27 -32.53 21.04
C VAL A 15 38.74 -31.17 20.57
N TYR A 16 39.29 -30.12 21.19
CA TYR A 16 39.67 -28.80 20.69
C TYR A 16 38.75 -27.96 19.77
N SER A 17 38.34 -26.81 20.34
CA SER A 17 38.12 -25.54 19.61
C SER A 17 39.39 -25.02 18.94
N PRO A 18 39.24 -24.06 18.01
CA PRO A 18 39.93 -22.79 18.24
C PRO A 18 38.98 -21.60 18.20
N ALA A 19 39.12 -20.77 19.24
CA ALA A 19 38.62 -19.41 19.31
C ALA A 19 39.41 -18.53 18.34
N MET A 20 38.72 -17.71 17.57
CA MET A 20 39.34 -16.67 16.75
C MET A 20 39.48 -15.41 17.60
N LEU A 21 40.73 -15.05 17.86
CA LEU A 21 41.16 -13.79 18.45
C LEU A 21 40.75 -12.61 17.56
N LEU A 22 40.10 -11.60 18.15
CA LEU A 22 40.18 -10.23 17.65
C LEU A 22 40.68 -9.31 18.76
N SER A 23 41.76 -8.63 18.38
CA SER A 23 42.66 -7.83 19.17
C SER A 23 41.98 -6.60 19.79
N ARG A 24 42.30 -6.35 21.06
CA ARG A 24 42.17 -5.05 21.71
C ARG A 24 43.16 -4.06 21.08
N SER A 25 42.71 -2.83 20.85
CA SER A 25 43.59 -1.66 20.91
C SER A 25 42.86 -0.55 21.63
N SER A 26 43.56 0.02 22.61
CA SER A 26 43.10 1.02 23.57
C SER A 26 44.17 2.09 23.67
N ALA A 27 43.80 3.36 23.44
CA ALA A 27 44.46 4.61 23.82
C ALA A 27 43.77 5.74 23.01
N THR A 28 43.44 6.93 23.47
CA THR A 28 43.81 7.68 24.68
C THR A 28 42.87 8.88 24.83
N ARG A 29 42.68 9.32 26.07
CA ARG A 29 42.01 10.56 26.50
C ARG A 29 42.60 11.80 25.82
N THR A 30 41.75 12.79 25.54
CA THR A 30 42.01 14.19 25.92
C THR A 30 40.71 14.88 26.33
N SER A 31 40.74 15.41 27.54
CA SER A 31 39.81 16.39 28.10
C SER A 31 40.40 17.79 27.93
N SER A 32 39.59 18.78 27.56
CA SER A 32 39.80 20.16 27.99
C SER A 32 38.49 20.94 27.87
N SER A 33 38.21 21.68 28.94
CA SER A 33 37.06 22.53 29.22
C SER A 33 37.30 23.99 28.82
N LEU A 34 36.23 24.79 28.99
CA LEU A 34 36.14 26.27 29.06
C LEU A 34 36.17 26.96 27.68
N SER A 35 35.37 27.99 27.35
CA SER A 35 34.53 28.88 28.15
C SER A 35 33.53 29.63 27.23
N THR A 36 32.31 29.83 27.72
CA THR A 36 31.52 31.09 27.75
C THR A 36 31.38 31.96 26.48
N CYS A 37 30.13 32.16 25.99
CA CYS A 37 29.47 33.48 26.02
C CYS A 37 28.09 33.52 25.30
N CYS A 38 27.11 34.12 26.01
CA CYS A 38 26.05 35.00 25.51
C CYS A 38 24.86 34.45 24.68
N GLY A 39 23.73 34.28 25.38
CA GLY A 39 22.60 35.23 25.25
C GLY A 39 21.68 35.10 24.03
N ALA A 40 20.66 34.25 24.13
CA ALA A 40 19.48 34.33 23.27
C ALA A 40 18.47 35.33 23.86
N ALA A 41 18.46 36.56 23.33
CA ALA A 41 17.43 37.55 23.60
C ALA A 41 16.51 37.67 22.38
N LEU A 42 15.21 37.50 22.65
CA LEU A 42 14.07 37.69 21.75
C LEU A 42 14.08 39.08 21.11
N PHE A 43 14.17 39.15 19.78
CA PHE A 43 13.90 40.39 19.03
C PHE A 43 12.47 40.39 18.49
N ALA A 44 11.55 40.92 19.29
CA ALA A 44 10.27 41.44 18.78
C ALA A 44 10.48 42.92 18.40
N ARG A 45 10.56 43.19 17.09
CA ARG A 45 10.64 44.56 16.54
C ARG A 45 9.25 45.21 16.63
N ARG A 46 9.02 46.02 17.67
CA ARG A 46 8.04 47.12 17.67
C ARG A 46 8.70 48.35 17.04
N LEU A 47 8.26 48.74 15.85
CA LEU A 47 8.54 50.07 15.31
C LEU A 47 7.42 51.01 15.75
N ALA A 48 7.70 51.77 16.81
CA ALA A 48 6.96 52.98 17.14
C ALA A 48 7.59 54.14 16.35
N HIS A 49 6.86 54.69 15.39
CA HIS A 49 7.25 55.93 14.74
C HIS A 49 6.74 57.14 15.53
N GLN A 50 7.65 58.10 15.65
CA GLN A 50 7.57 59.37 16.36
C GLN A 50 6.43 60.25 15.85
N ALA A 51 5.73 60.88 16.80
CA ALA A 51 4.89 62.04 16.56
C ALA A 51 5.75 63.33 16.54
N PRO A 52 5.50 64.28 15.63
CA PRO A 52 5.95 65.65 15.79
C PRO A 52 4.86 66.56 16.35
N ALA A 53 5.35 67.65 16.92
CA ALA A 53 4.68 68.61 17.78
C ALA A 53 3.46 69.33 17.18
N THR A 54 2.55 69.64 18.09
CA THR A 54 1.44 70.59 17.95
C THR A 54 1.95 72.00 17.69
N GLY A 55 1.62 72.56 16.53
CA GLY A 55 1.68 73.99 16.22
C GLY A 55 0.27 74.55 16.08
N SER A 56 -0.09 75.50 16.94
CA SER A 56 -1.33 76.26 16.91
C SER A 56 -1.31 77.32 15.81
N VAL A 57 -2.24 77.26 14.87
CA VAL A 57 -2.61 78.42 14.02
C VAL A 57 -4.13 78.47 13.88
N SER A 58 -4.59 79.72 13.90
CA SER A 58 -5.91 80.28 14.09
C SER A 58 -7.02 79.86 13.13
N SER A 59 -8.24 79.97 13.67
CA SER A 59 -9.54 79.93 13.03
C SER A 59 -9.65 80.73 11.73
N SER A 60 -10.07 80.05 10.66
CA SER A 60 -10.90 80.67 9.61
C SER A 60 -11.91 79.65 9.09
N SER A 61 -13.17 80.05 9.13
CA SER A 61 -14.34 79.29 8.69
C SER A 61 -14.46 79.32 7.17
N SER A 62 -14.39 78.16 6.51
CA SER A 62 -15.06 77.96 5.22
C SER A 62 -15.26 76.47 4.90
N HIS A 63 -16.40 76.18 4.27
CA HIS A 63 -17.10 74.91 4.09
C HIS A 63 -16.29 73.62 3.87
N THR A 64 -16.53 72.66 4.76
CA THR A 64 -16.29 71.22 4.58
C THR A 64 -17.19 70.64 3.49
N ARG A 65 -16.65 70.37 2.29
CA ARG A 65 -17.22 69.33 1.41
C ARG A 65 -16.73 67.96 1.91
N ARG A 66 -17.52 67.31 2.77
CA ARG A 66 -17.37 65.87 3.03
C ARG A 66 -17.75 65.14 1.75
N ASN A 67 -16.78 64.51 1.09
CA ASN A 67 -17.04 63.49 0.07
C ASN A 67 -17.59 62.25 0.79
N VAL A 68 -18.89 62.25 1.06
CA VAL A 68 -19.60 61.08 1.57
C VAL A 68 -19.89 60.16 0.39
N PHE A 69 -19.48 58.89 0.51
CA PHE A 69 -19.70 57.87 -0.51
C PHE A 69 -21.22 57.64 -0.67
N ARG A 70 -21.82 58.19 -1.73
CA ARG A 70 -23.24 57.95 -2.04
C ARG A 70 -23.40 56.57 -2.69
N ALA A 71 -24.21 55.73 -2.08
CA ALA A 71 -24.58 54.44 -2.66
C ALA A 71 -25.41 54.62 -3.95
N PRO A 72 -25.37 53.66 -4.89
CA PRO A 72 -26.16 53.70 -6.12
C PRO A 72 -27.68 53.68 -5.85
N PRO A 73 -28.52 54.30 -6.71
CA PRO A 73 -29.94 54.53 -6.47
C PRO A 73 -30.85 53.28 -6.51
N LYS A 74 -30.31 52.07 -6.72
CA LYS A 74 -31.10 50.83 -6.76
C LYS A 74 -30.38 49.70 -6.01
N VAL A 75 -30.67 49.59 -4.72
CA VAL A 75 -30.22 48.48 -3.86
C VAL A 75 -31.45 47.84 -3.21
N GLY A 76 -31.99 46.81 -3.88
CA GLY A 76 -32.94 45.82 -3.33
C GLY A 76 -34.26 46.32 -2.71
N PRO A 77 -35.30 45.48 -2.59
CA PRO A 77 -36.49 45.82 -1.82
C PRO A 77 -36.15 45.86 -0.32
N GLY A 78 -36.29 47.04 0.31
CA GLY A 78 -36.13 47.18 1.78
C GLY A 78 -35.57 48.50 2.30
N ARG A 79 -35.11 49.44 1.45
CA ARG A 79 -34.50 50.71 1.88
C ARG A 79 -35.35 51.93 1.51
N LYS A 80 -35.43 52.92 2.41
CA LYS A 80 -35.97 54.27 2.11
C LYS A 80 -34.84 55.14 1.55
N ASP A 81 -35.13 55.98 0.55
CA ASP A 81 -34.14 56.73 -0.27
C ASP A 81 -33.16 57.66 0.49
N ALA A 82 -33.33 57.84 1.80
CA ALA A 82 -32.57 58.79 2.62
C ALA A 82 -31.65 58.14 3.67
N GLU A 83 -31.55 56.82 3.74
CA GLU A 83 -30.73 56.16 4.76
C GLU A 83 -29.23 56.27 4.41
N GLU A 84 -28.40 56.73 5.35
CA GLU A 84 -26.94 56.78 5.18
C GLU A 84 -26.37 55.35 5.22
N ALA A 85 -25.42 55.04 4.32
CA ALA A 85 -24.81 53.72 4.29
C ALA A 85 -23.87 53.57 5.50
N ASN A 86 -24.18 52.64 6.41
CA ASN A 86 -23.33 52.38 7.56
C ASN A 86 -22.11 51.54 7.10
N PRO A 87 -20.87 52.06 7.18
CA PRO A 87 -19.67 51.36 6.72
C PRO A 87 -19.39 50.07 7.51
N TYR A 88 -19.98 49.89 8.69
CA TYR A 88 -19.85 48.70 9.52
C TYR A 88 -20.94 47.63 9.23
N LYS A 89 -21.88 47.90 8.31
CA LYS A 89 -22.93 46.98 7.83
C LYS A 89 -22.85 46.74 6.32
N SER A 90 -21.65 46.80 5.75
CA SER A 90 -21.40 46.60 4.31
C SER A 90 -21.95 45.29 3.74
N TRP A 91 -22.08 44.25 4.58
CA TRP A 91 -22.67 42.96 4.22
C TRP A 91 -24.18 43.04 3.91
N GLU A 92 -24.93 43.96 4.52
CA GLU A 92 -26.36 44.18 4.21
C GLU A 92 -26.56 44.90 2.86
N HIS A 93 -25.48 45.43 2.27
CA HIS A 93 -25.50 46.22 1.04
C HIS A 93 -24.82 45.53 -0.15
N MET A 94 -24.29 44.31 0.03
CA MET A 94 -23.76 43.51 -1.05
C MET A 94 -24.91 42.81 -1.79
N ASN A 95 -25.14 43.21 -3.04
CA ASN A 95 -26.06 42.51 -3.93
C ASN A 95 -25.61 41.05 -4.09
N HIS A 96 -26.52 40.08 -3.90
CA HIS A 96 -26.25 38.65 -4.08
C HIS A 96 -25.59 38.35 -5.43
N THR A 97 -25.96 39.08 -6.48
CA THR A 97 -25.32 38.96 -7.81
C THR A 97 -23.82 39.26 -7.76
N TRP A 98 -23.40 40.23 -6.95
CA TRP A 98 -22.00 40.62 -6.82
C TRP A 98 -21.22 39.60 -5.99
N LEU A 99 -21.81 39.06 -4.92
CA LEU A 99 -21.22 37.97 -4.14
C LEU A 99 -21.00 36.72 -5.00
N VAL A 100 -22.01 36.32 -5.79
CA VAL A 100 -21.90 35.18 -6.71
C VAL A 100 -20.83 35.43 -7.78
N LEU A 101 -20.78 36.65 -8.35
CA LEU A 101 -19.75 37.02 -9.32
C LEU A 101 -18.34 36.95 -8.71
N MET A 102 -18.17 37.37 -7.46
CA MET A 102 -16.90 37.31 -6.72
C MET A 102 -16.49 35.87 -6.45
N CYS A 103 -17.42 35.01 -5.99
CA CYS A 103 -17.16 33.58 -5.79
C CYS A 103 -16.80 32.88 -7.11
N LEU A 104 -17.50 33.16 -8.20
CA LEU A 104 -17.17 32.64 -9.53
C LEU A 104 -15.81 33.15 -10.00
N GLY A 105 -15.50 34.43 -9.78
CA GLY A 105 -14.19 35.01 -10.07
C GLY A 105 -13.06 34.32 -9.31
N CYS A 106 -13.23 34.07 -8.01
CA CYS A 106 -12.26 33.35 -7.18
C CYS A 106 -12.12 31.88 -7.59
N LEU A 107 -13.22 31.20 -7.93
CA LEU A 107 -13.20 29.82 -8.43
C LEU A 107 -12.51 29.72 -9.79
N CYS A 108 -12.84 30.61 -10.73
CA CYS A 108 -12.20 30.66 -12.04
C CYS A 108 -10.73 31.06 -11.94
N ALA A 109 -10.37 32.01 -11.07
CA ALA A 109 -8.99 32.40 -10.82
C ALA A 109 -8.19 31.28 -10.15
N GLY A 110 -8.77 30.55 -9.19
CA GLY A 110 -8.15 29.37 -8.59
C GLY A 110 -7.99 28.22 -9.59
N TRP A 111 -8.99 27.98 -10.43
CA TRP A 111 -8.95 26.99 -11.50
C TRP A 111 -7.92 27.33 -12.58
N LEU A 112 -7.84 28.61 -12.98
CA LEU A 112 -6.82 29.10 -13.90
C LEU A 112 -5.42 29.08 -13.26
N ALA A 113 -5.26 29.52 -12.01
CA ALA A 113 -3.97 29.46 -11.32
C ALA A 113 -3.44 28.02 -11.18
N GLY A 114 -4.33 27.05 -10.97
CA GLY A 114 -3.99 25.63 -10.95
C GLY A 114 -3.59 25.05 -12.32
N HIS A 115 -3.93 25.70 -13.43
CA HIS A 115 -3.52 25.32 -14.79
C HIS A 115 -2.37 26.19 -15.35
N VAL A 116 -2.15 27.40 -14.83
CA VAL A 116 -1.17 28.37 -15.35
C VAL A 116 0.19 28.24 -14.66
N VAL A 117 0.23 27.69 -13.45
CA VAL A 117 1.49 27.25 -12.84
C VAL A 117 1.72 25.81 -13.26
N GLU A 118 2.41 25.62 -14.40
CA GLU A 118 3.02 24.32 -14.71
C GLU A 118 4.06 24.03 -13.63
N VAL A 119 3.63 23.32 -12.58
CA VAL A 119 4.57 22.69 -11.66
C VAL A 119 5.29 21.64 -12.49
N ASP A 120 6.57 21.87 -12.73
CA ASP A 120 7.42 20.91 -13.42
C ASP A 120 7.51 19.64 -12.58
N GLU A 121 6.60 18.69 -12.84
CA GLU A 121 6.47 17.44 -12.09
C GLU A 121 7.77 16.62 -12.15
N SER A 122 8.62 16.85 -13.16
CA SER A 122 9.93 16.20 -13.30
C SER A 122 10.93 16.63 -12.23
N LYS A 123 10.72 17.79 -11.59
CA LYS A 123 11.57 18.29 -10.48
C LYS A 123 11.12 17.80 -9.12
N ILE A 124 9.94 17.20 -9.02
CA ILE A 124 9.45 16.69 -7.74
C ILE A 124 10.11 15.34 -7.48
N LYS A 125 10.92 15.27 -6.43
CA LYS A 125 11.56 14.05 -5.96
C LYS A 125 10.79 13.47 -4.76
N PRO A 126 10.68 12.13 -4.64
CA PRO A 126 10.20 11.51 -3.41
C PRO A 126 11.14 11.88 -2.25
N LYS A 127 10.66 11.88 -1.00
CA LYS A 127 11.50 12.27 0.14
C LYS A 127 12.48 11.17 0.58
N TYR A 128 12.14 9.92 0.30
CA TYR A 128 12.88 8.74 0.76
C TYR A 128 13.23 7.85 -0.42
N ALA A 129 14.37 7.16 -0.34
CA ALA A 129 14.74 6.19 -1.35
C ALA A 129 13.83 4.97 -1.26
N LYS A 130 13.34 4.48 -2.40
CA LYS A 130 12.46 3.28 -2.43
C LYS A 130 13.19 2.05 -1.87
N GLU A 131 14.51 1.99 -2.04
CA GLU A 131 15.39 0.94 -1.56
C GLU A 131 15.43 0.88 -0.01
N ASP A 132 15.38 2.04 0.65
CA ASP A 132 15.37 2.11 2.12
C ASP A 132 14.09 1.53 2.71
N VAL A 133 12.94 1.87 2.11
CA VAL A 133 11.63 1.34 2.53
C VAL A 133 11.58 -0.18 2.33
N VAL A 134 12.06 -0.66 1.18
CA VAL A 134 12.17 -2.09 0.88
C VAL A 134 13.07 -2.80 1.89
N ALA A 135 14.24 -2.23 2.21
CA ALA A 135 15.16 -2.80 3.18
C ALA A 135 14.56 -2.86 4.59
N SER A 136 13.83 -1.81 5.01
CA SER A 136 13.12 -1.77 6.29
C SER A 136 12.01 -2.81 6.37
N ALA A 137 11.27 -3.03 5.28
CA ALA A 137 10.26 -4.09 5.20
C ALA A 137 10.90 -5.50 5.26
N CYS A 138 11.99 -5.74 4.50
CA CYS A 138 12.72 -7.01 4.56
C CYS A 138 13.21 -7.35 5.97
N LYS A 139 13.70 -6.36 6.75
CA LYS A 139 14.07 -6.57 8.16
C LYS A 139 12.91 -7.04 9.02
N GLN A 140 11.68 -6.56 8.77
CA GLN A 140 10.50 -7.07 9.48
C GLN A 140 10.21 -8.52 9.08
N TYR A 141 10.38 -8.86 7.81
CA TYR A 141 10.19 -10.24 7.31
C TYR A 141 11.26 -11.23 7.82
N GLU A 142 12.44 -10.78 8.21
CA GLU A 142 13.42 -11.63 8.90
C GLU A 142 12.89 -12.17 10.25
N PHE A 143 12.11 -11.36 10.97
CA PHE A 143 11.46 -11.78 12.23
C PHE A 143 10.10 -12.45 12.01
N ARG A 144 9.39 -12.07 10.95
CA ARG A 144 8.05 -12.55 10.58
C ARG A 144 8.00 -12.97 9.11
N PRO A 145 8.61 -14.11 8.75
CA PRO A 145 8.74 -14.56 7.36
C PRO A 145 7.39 -14.87 6.70
N ASP A 146 6.39 -15.26 7.49
CA ASP A 146 5.01 -15.49 7.06
C ASP A 146 4.37 -14.23 6.45
N LEU A 147 4.74 -13.05 6.95
CA LEU A 147 4.16 -11.78 6.50
C LEU A 147 4.67 -11.31 5.13
N ALA A 148 5.77 -11.88 4.62
CA ALA A 148 6.25 -11.57 3.28
C ALA A 148 5.26 -12.03 2.19
N ALA A 149 4.65 -13.21 2.33
CA ALA A 149 3.63 -13.67 1.38
C ALA A 149 2.31 -12.90 1.60
N THR A 150 1.98 -12.59 2.85
CA THR A 150 0.80 -11.80 3.19
C THR A 150 0.90 -10.36 2.66
N SER A 151 2.10 -9.77 2.56
CA SER A 151 2.28 -8.43 1.97
C SER A 151 2.01 -8.41 0.47
N ILE A 152 2.40 -9.48 -0.24
CA ILE A 152 2.05 -9.70 -1.66
C ILE A 152 0.53 -9.82 -1.80
N ARG A 153 -0.12 -10.58 -0.91
CA ARG A 153 -1.60 -10.66 -0.86
C ARG A 153 -2.25 -9.30 -0.61
N VAL A 154 -1.69 -8.47 0.28
CA VAL A 154 -2.19 -7.11 0.54
C VAL A 154 -2.20 -6.27 -0.73
N ALA A 155 -1.15 -6.33 -1.56
CA ALA A 155 -1.15 -5.60 -2.84
C ALA A 155 -2.30 -6.01 -3.76
N PHE A 156 -2.58 -7.32 -3.86
CA PHE A 156 -3.73 -7.83 -4.60
C PHE A 156 -5.07 -7.40 -3.98
N VAL A 157 -5.22 -7.48 -2.65
CA VAL A 157 -6.42 -7.03 -1.92
C VAL A 157 -6.69 -5.56 -2.21
N LEU A 158 -5.67 -4.70 -2.11
CA LEU A 158 -5.81 -3.26 -2.36
C LEU A 158 -6.19 -2.98 -3.82
N ALA A 159 -5.53 -3.63 -4.78
CA ALA A 159 -5.85 -3.48 -6.21
C ALA A 159 -7.28 -3.94 -6.54
N ALA A 160 -7.68 -5.12 -6.07
CA ALA A 160 -9.03 -5.65 -6.27
C ALA A 160 -10.09 -4.73 -5.66
N ARG A 161 -9.85 -4.18 -4.47
CA ARG A 161 -10.76 -3.22 -3.83
C ARG A 161 -10.87 -1.92 -4.62
N ARG A 162 -9.75 -1.39 -5.16
CA ARG A 162 -9.78 -0.22 -6.04
C ARG A 162 -10.58 -0.48 -7.33
N ALA A 163 -10.55 -1.71 -7.83
CA ALA A 163 -11.33 -2.14 -9.00
C ALA A 163 -12.80 -2.47 -8.69
N GLY A 164 -13.26 -2.35 -7.44
CA GLY A 164 -14.62 -2.70 -7.03
C GLY A 164 -14.87 -4.20 -6.88
N LEU A 165 -13.81 -5.00 -6.71
CA LEU A 165 -13.86 -6.46 -6.66
C LEU A 165 -13.43 -6.99 -5.28
N ALA A 166 -13.86 -6.31 -4.21
CA ALA A 166 -13.66 -6.79 -2.85
C ALA A 166 -14.37 -8.13 -2.65
N ALA A 167 -13.64 -9.14 -2.15
CA ALA A 167 -14.19 -10.47 -1.94
C ALA A 167 -14.77 -10.64 -0.53
N GLU A 168 -15.82 -11.46 -0.43
CA GLU A 168 -16.42 -11.88 0.85
C GLU A 168 -16.00 -13.30 1.24
N THR A 169 -15.71 -14.14 0.24
CA THR A 169 -15.29 -15.54 0.38
C THR A 169 -14.06 -15.79 -0.50
N VAL A 170 -13.21 -16.70 -0.04
CA VAL A 170 -12.05 -17.18 -0.79
C VAL A 170 -12.43 -18.08 -1.98
N ASP A 171 -13.69 -18.51 -2.08
CA ASP A 171 -14.22 -19.17 -3.29
C ASP A 171 -14.15 -18.25 -4.53
N GLU A 172 -14.17 -16.93 -4.32
CA GLU A 172 -14.02 -15.93 -5.39
C GLU A 172 -12.54 -15.55 -5.59
N SER A 173 -11.90 -15.05 -4.53
CA SER A 173 -10.46 -14.76 -4.51
C SER A 173 -9.97 -14.49 -3.08
N CYS A 174 -8.65 -14.39 -2.89
CA CYS A 174 -8.05 -14.01 -1.62
C CYS A 174 -8.13 -12.50 -1.30
N ALA A 175 -8.92 -11.72 -2.04
CA ALA A 175 -9.18 -10.28 -1.84
C ALA A 175 -10.12 -9.98 -0.64
N VAL A 176 -10.05 -10.80 0.40
CA VAL A 176 -10.79 -10.65 1.66
C VAL A 176 -9.98 -9.82 2.66
N VAL A 177 -10.68 -9.06 3.52
CA VAL A 177 -10.06 -8.17 4.51
C VAL A 177 -9.60 -8.86 5.80
N ARG A 178 -9.85 -10.16 5.94
CA ARG A 178 -9.47 -10.97 7.10
C ARG A 178 -7.99 -11.37 7.05
N GLY A 179 -7.39 -11.67 8.20
CA GLY A 179 -5.98 -12.05 8.30
C GLY A 179 -4.97 -10.98 7.86
N LEU A 180 -5.30 -9.69 8.05
CA LEU A 180 -4.46 -8.55 7.62
C LEU A 180 -3.90 -7.70 8.77
N ASN A 181 -4.25 -8.00 10.02
CA ASN A 181 -3.89 -7.17 11.17
C ASN A 181 -2.37 -7.05 11.36
N ASP A 182 -1.65 -8.17 11.28
CA ASP A 182 -0.19 -8.18 11.44
C ASP A 182 0.51 -7.41 10.33
N MET A 183 0.03 -7.53 9.09
CA MET A 183 0.56 -6.74 7.97
C MET A 183 0.21 -5.25 8.11
N ALA A 184 -0.97 -4.90 8.61
CA ALA A 184 -1.29 -3.52 8.95
C ALA A 184 -0.34 -2.96 10.01
N GLY A 185 0.08 -3.79 10.98
CA GLY A 185 1.14 -3.44 11.94
C GLY A 185 2.47 -3.06 11.27
N ILE A 186 2.93 -3.85 10.30
CA ILE A 186 4.15 -3.53 9.52
C ILE A 186 3.97 -2.25 8.70
N VAL A 187 2.84 -2.09 8.01
CA VAL A 187 2.58 -0.89 7.21
C VAL A 187 2.52 0.37 8.09
N ASN A 188 1.93 0.27 9.28
CA ASN A 188 1.92 1.37 10.26
C ASN A 188 3.34 1.70 10.75
N TYR A 189 4.14 0.68 11.06
CA TYR A 189 5.55 0.87 11.43
C TYR A 189 6.34 1.58 10.31
N LEU A 190 6.19 1.14 9.07
CA LEU A 190 6.87 1.74 7.92
C LEU A 190 6.36 3.17 7.67
N SER A 191 5.05 3.42 7.75
CA SER A 191 4.48 4.76 7.57
C SER A 191 4.98 5.73 8.64
N ASN A 192 5.15 5.28 9.89
CA ASN A 192 5.76 6.09 10.95
C ASN A 192 7.26 6.33 10.74
N THR A 193 7.96 5.39 10.10
CA THR A 193 9.39 5.53 9.75
C THR A 193 9.58 6.48 8.56
N TYR A 194 8.62 6.51 7.63
CA TYR A 194 8.64 7.29 6.39
C TYR A 194 7.40 8.23 6.28
N PRO A 195 7.19 9.17 7.23
CA PRO A 195 5.90 9.87 7.41
C PRO A 195 5.48 10.81 6.28
N ALA A 196 6.37 11.17 5.35
CA ALA A 196 6.01 11.97 4.18
C ALA A 196 5.59 11.13 2.96
N SER A 197 5.68 9.81 3.06
CA SER A 197 5.16 8.88 2.04
C SER A 197 3.70 8.60 2.32
N SER A 198 2.90 8.39 1.27
CA SER A 198 1.55 7.86 1.44
C SER A 198 1.59 6.40 1.91
N THR A 199 0.55 5.98 2.61
CA THR A 199 0.40 4.60 3.07
C THR A 199 0.29 3.64 1.89
N GLU A 200 -0.37 4.04 0.80
CA GLU A 200 -0.44 3.24 -0.45
C GLU A 200 0.92 3.04 -1.12
N ASP A 201 1.79 4.06 -1.16
CA ASP A 201 3.17 3.91 -1.66
C ASP A 201 3.96 2.95 -0.77
N VAL A 202 3.87 3.11 0.55
CA VAL A 202 4.51 2.21 1.54
C VAL A 202 4.03 0.76 1.38
N ALA A 203 2.72 0.54 1.23
CA ALA A 203 2.14 -0.79 1.05
C ALA A 203 2.64 -1.46 -0.24
N SER A 204 2.72 -0.71 -1.34
CA SER A 204 3.25 -1.22 -2.61
C SER A 204 4.73 -1.63 -2.51
N LEU A 205 5.56 -0.82 -1.83
CA LEU A 205 6.97 -1.14 -1.59
C LEU A 205 7.15 -2.32 -0.63
N ALA A 206 6.29 -2.45 0.39
CA ALA A 206 6.29 -3.60 1.29
C ALA A 206 5.96 -4.91 0.56
N ALA A 207 5.05 -4.87 -0.42
CA ALA A 207 4.76 -6.03 -1.27
C ALA A 207 5.95 -6.41 -2.17
N ILE A 208 6.63 -5.42 -2.76
CA ILE A 208 7.88 -5.64 -3.53
C ILE A 208 8.96 -6.24 -2.64
N ALA A 209 9.08 -5.77 -1.38
CA ALA A 209 9.98 -6.34 -0.39
C ALA A 209 9.62 -7.79 -0.03
N GLY A 210 8.33 -8.14 -0.03
CA GLY A 210 7.86 -9.51 0.12
C GLY A 210 8.33 -10.41 -1.02
N ILE A 211 8.20 -9.95 -2.28
CA ILE A 211 8.71 -10.66 -3.46
C ILE A 211 10.22 -10.87 -3.34
N LYS A 212 10.97 -9.81 -3.00
CA LYS A 212 12.43 -9.86 -2.79
C LYS A 212 12.80 -10.88 -1.71
N TYR A 213 12.14 -10.83 -0.55
CA TYR A 213 12.42 -11.73 0.58
C TYR A 213 12.19 -13.20 0.20
N LEU A 214 11.16 -13.47 -0.60
CA LEU A 214 10.79 -14.80 -1.07
C LEU A 214 11.54 -15.21 -2.35
N SER A 215 12.63 -14.52 -2.69
CA SER A 215 13.48 -14.79 -3.86
C SER A 215 12.75 -14.76 -5.21
N GLY A 216 11.64 -14.02 -5.30
CA GLY A 216 10.90 -13.79 -6.53
C GLY A 216 11.51 -12.70 -7.42
N PRO A 217 11.06 -12.58 -8.68
CA PRO A 217 11.52 -11.54 -9.60
C PRO A 217 10.94 -10.18 -9.21
N TYR A 218 11.76 -9.30 -8.63
CA TYR A 218 11.32 -7.99 -8.11
C TYR A 218 12.04 -6.80 -8.76
N GLU A 219 13.18 -7.04 -9.40
CA GLU A 219 14.12 -6.01 -9.85
C GLU A 219 13.46 -5.07 -10.86
N GLY A 220 12.81 -5.61 -11.89
CA GLY A 220 12.11 -4.83 -12.90
C GLY A 220 10.81 -4.19 -12.40
N ILE A 221 10.23 -4.68 -11.29
CA ILE A 221 9.10 -4.02 -10.62
C ILE A 221 9.62 -2.80 -9.86
N LEU A 222 10.68 -2.99 -9.06
CA LEU A 222 11.29 -1.93 -8.26
C LEU A 222 11.89 -0.82 -9.13
N GLU A 223 12.57 -1.19 -10.22
CA GLU A 223 13.15 -0.24 -11.18
C GLU A 223 12.08 0.69 -11.77
N ARG A 224 10.98 0.11 -12.25
CA ARG A 224 9.86 0.83 -12.89
C ARG A 224 8.83 1.38 -11.90
N TRP A 225 9.03 1.19 -10.60
CA TRP A 225 8.09 1.62 -9.57
C TRP A 225 7.90 3.14 -9.62
N GLN A 226 6.64 3.56 -9.77
CA GLN A 226 6.23 4.95 -9.70
C GLN A 226 5.69 5.30 -8.32
N TRP A 227 5.75 6.58 -7.94
CA TRP A 227 5.31 7.08 -6.64
C TRP A 227 4.15 8.07 -6.77
N GLY A 228 3.57 8.47 -5.65
CA GLY A 228 2.48 9.45 -5.62
C GLY A 228 1.08 8.81 -5.57
N ARG A 229 0.96 7.59 -5.05
CA ARG A 229 -0.36 7.00 -4.74
C ARG A 229 -1.05 7.85 -3.68
N ASN A 230 -2.32 8.18 -3.92
CA ASN A 230 -3.10 9.00 -2.99
C ASN A 230 -3.81 8.09 -1.98
N ASP A 231 -3.68 8.40 -0.69
CA ASP A 231 -4.50 7.78 0.35
C ASP A 231 -5.90 8.38 0.27
N THR A 232 -6.89 7.58 -0.13
CA THR A 232 -8.28 8.02 -0.27
C THR A 232 -9.17 7.36 0.77
N ASP A 233 -9.97 8.15 1.49
CA ASP A 233 -10.88 7.63 2.53
C ASP A 233 -12.13 6.91 1.97
N VAL A 234 -12.39 7.03 0.66
CA VAL A 234 -13.59 6.48 0.03
C VAL A 234 -13.27 5.16 -0.66
N ALA A 235 -13.72 4.05 -0.08
CA ALA A 235 -13.65 2.75 -0.72
C ALA A 235 -14.64 2.65 -1.90
N PRO A 236 -14.21 2.20 -3.09
CA PRO A 236 -15.13 1.89 -4.17
C PRO A 236 -16.17 0.84 -3.76
N LYS A 237 -17.39 0.97 -4.30
CA LYS A 237 -18.46 -0.01 -4.08
C LYS A 237 -18.14 -1.31 -4.81
N ARG A 238 -18.59 -2.43 -4.25
CA ARG A 238 -18.51 -3.74 -4.92
C ARG A 238 -19.30 -3.70 -6.24
N ASN A 239 -18.69 -4.19 -7.31
CA ASN A 239 -19.30 -4.36 -8.61
C ASN A 239 -20.42 -5.39 -8.53
N ILE A 240 -21.48 -5.15 -9.31
CA ILE A 240 -22.62 -6.06 -9.39
C ILE A 240 -22.43 -6.94 -10.62
N PRO A 241 -22.46 -8.28 -10.49
CA PRO A 241 -22.43 -9.18 -11.62
C PRO A 241 -23.56 -8.88 -12.62
N LYS A 242 -23.31 -9.13 -13.91
CA LYS A 242 -24.31 -8.91 -14.97
C LYS A 242 -25.50 -9.88 -14.82
N ASP A 243 -25.21 -11.11 -14.41
CA ASP A 243 -26.21 -12.12 -14.09
C ASP A 243 -26.60 -12.01 -12.60
N PRO A 244 -27.87 -11.72 -12.26
CA PRO A 244 -28.32 -11.64 -10.87
C PRO A 244 -28.16 -12.93 -10.06
N SER A 245 -28.04 -14.09 -10.73
CA SER A 245 -27.83 -15.39 -10.08
C SER A 245 -26.35 -15.66 -9.75
N GLN A 246 -25.43 -14.96 -10.42
CA GLN A 246 -24.00 -15.07 -10.21
C GLN A 246 -23.61 -14.33 -8.93
N LYS A 247 -23.03 -15.04 -7.98
CA LYS A 247 -22.57 -14.47 -6.69
C LYS A 247 -21.09 -14.14 -6.66
N ILE A 248 -20.29 -14.82 -7.50
CA ILE A 248 -18.83 -14.69 -7.54
C ILE A 248 -18.36 -14.35 -8.94
N PHE A 249 -17.36 -13.47 -9.06
CA PHE A 249 -16.71 -13.18 -10.33
C PHE A 249 -15.73 -14.29 -10.73
N SER A 250 -15.50 -14.47 -12.04
CA SER A 250 -14.50 -15.41 -12.54
C SER A 250 -13.08 -14.84 -12.38
N ILE A 251 -12.08 -15.70 -12.27
CA ILE A 251 -10.67 -15.30 -12.16
C ILE A 251 -10.24 -14.35 -13.29
N PRO A 252 -10.53 -14.63 -14.59
CA PRO A 252 -10.19 -13.69 -15.66
C PRO A 252 -10.80 -12.31 -15.47
N THR A 253 -12.08 -12.24 -15.06
CA THR A 253 -12.77 -10.97 -14.80
C THR A 253 -12.06 -10.17 -13.71
N ILE A 254 -11.63 -10.85 -12.65
CA ILE A 254 -10.97 -10.20 -11.52
C ILE A 254 -9.60 -9.69 -11.94
N LEU A 255 -8.77 -10.55 -12.54
CA LEU A 255 -7.38 -10.21 -12.87
C LEU A 255 -7.27 -9.18 -13.98
N GLN A 256 -8.11 -9.26 -15.02
CA GLN A 256 -8.11 -8.26 -16.10
C GLN A 256 -8.46 -6.86 -15.59
N ALA A 257 -9.31 -6.75 -14.56
CA ALA A 257 -9.65 -5.46 -13.95
C ALA A 257 -8.48 -4.80 -13.18
N LEU A 258 -7.37 -5.51 -12.95
CA LEU A 258 -6.18 -5.03 -12.23
C LEU A 258 -5.18 -4.35 -13.17
N GLY A 259 -5.67 -3.40 -13.99
CA GLY A 259 -4.85 -2.65 -14.95
C GLY A 259 -4.82 -3.24 -16.36
N ASP A 260 -5.96 -3.76 -16.82
CA ASP A 260 -6.16 -4.32 -18.17
C ASP A 260 -5.10 -5.39 -18.52
N LEU A 261 -4.90 -6.31 -17.57
CA LEU A 261 -3.93 -7.39 -17.71
C LEU A 261 -4.27 -8.27 -18.90
N THR A 262 -3.25 -8.61 -19.70
CA THR A 262 -3.37 -9.65 -20.74
C THR A 262 -3.57 -11.03 -20.12
N GLU A 263 -4.06 -12.03 -20.87
CA GLU A 263 -4.15 -13.41 -20.36
C GLU A 263 -2.80 -13.94 -19.86
N ALA A 264 -1.71 -13.60 -20.57
CA ALA A 264 -0.35 -13.95 -20.18
C ALA A 264 0.02 -13.37 -18.80
N GLU A 265 -0.29 -12.10 -18.55
CA GLU A 265 -0.05 -11.41 -17.28
C GLU A 265 -0.95 -11.95 -16.16
N CYS A 266 -2.23 -12.22 -16.45
CA CYS A 266 -3.16 -12.85 -15.51
C CYS A 266 -2.64 -14.21 -15.02
N VAL A 267 -2.26 -15.09 -15.95
CA VAL A 267 -1.70 -16.41 -15.61
C VAL A 267 -0.37 -16.25 -14.87
N ALA A 268 0.48 -15.30 -15.27
CA ALA A 268 1.77 -15.05 -14.63
C ALA A 268 1.60 -14.64 -13.15
N LEU A 269 0.60 -13.81 -12.85
CA LEU A 269 0.35 -13.29 -11.50
C LEU A 269 -0.10 -14.38 -10.51
N LEU A 270 -0.73 -15.46 -10.98
CA LEU A 270 -1.16 -16.59 -10.13
C LEU A 270 0.01 -17.36 -9.50
N ALA A 271 1.24 -17.21 -9.99
CA ALA A 271 2.43 -17.78 -9.34
C ALA A 271 2.66 -17.24 -7.92
N CYS A 272 2.00 -16.14 -7.51
CA CYS A 272 1.96 -15.74 -6.10
C CYS A 272 1.46 -16.86 -5.17
N HIS A 273 0.70 -17.83 -5.67
CA HIS A 273 0.27 -19.00 -4.91
C HIS A 273 1.40 -20.04 -4.70
N SER A 274 2.59 -19.86 -5.28
CA SER A 274 3.77 -20.69 -4.94
C SER A 274 4.31 -20.44 -3.51
N VAL A 275 3.90 -19.33 -2.89
CA VAL A 275 4.32 -18.90 -1.55
C VAL A 275 3.14 -18.74 -0.59
N GLY A 276 3.45 -18.65 0.70
CA GLY A 276 2.47 -18.47 1.76
C GLY A 276 1.67 -19.73 2.07
N GLU A 277 0.68 -19.57 2.95
CA GLU A 277 -0.16 -20.66 3.45
C GLU A 277 -1.59 -20.18 3.74
N PHE A 278 -2.48 -21.16 3.91
CA PHE A 278 -3.87 -20.97 4.29
C PHE A 278 -3.96 -20.68 5.79
N HIS A 279 -4.93 -19.85 6.17
CA HIS A 279 -5.18 -19.45 7.56
C HIS A 279 -6.65 -19.69 7.91
N GLU A 280 -6.92 -20.02 9.18
CA GLU A 280 -8.26 -20.40 9.65
C GLU A 280 -9.26 -19.24 9.58
N ASP A 281 -8.82 -18.03 9.92
CA ASP A 281 -9.63 -16.81 9.90
C ASP A 281 -9.87 -16.26 8.49
N VAL A 282 -9.14 -16.75 7.48
CA VAL A 282 -9.27 -16.35 6.08
C VAL A 282 -10.04 -17.41 5.27
N SER A 283 -9.59 -18.65 5.36
CA SER A 283 -9.98 -19.78 4.51
C SER A 283 -10.59 -20.96 5.26
N GLY A 284 -10.49 -20.97 6.59
CA GLY A 284 -11.00 -22.04 7.43
C GLY A 284 -10.09 -23.26 7.55
N LEU A 285 -8.87 -23.19 7.02
CA LEU A 285 -7.84 -24.23 7.04
C LEU A 285 -6.54 -23.66 7.62
N ASP A 286 -5.80 -24.49 8.37
CA ASP A 286 -4.47 -24.15 8.91
C ASP A 286 -3.37 -25.07 8.38
N GLY A 287 -2.15 -24.55 8.23
CA GLY A 287 -0.96 -25.34 7.88
C GLY A 287 -1.01 -26.00 6.49
N VAL A 288 -1.89 -25.53 5.61
CA VAL A 288 -2.08 -25.98 4.23
C VAL A 288 -1.50 -24.94 3.28
N THR A 289 -0.98 -25.37 2.12
CA THR A 289 -0.40 -24.48 1.10
C THR A 289 -0.95 -24.84 -0.28
N HIS A 290 -0.70 -24.03 -1.30
CA HIS A 290 -1.12 -24.42 -2.67
C HIS A 290 -0.18 -25.47 -3.29
N THR A 291 1.13 -25.38 -3.03
CA THR A 291 2.15 -26.18 -3.75
C THR A 291 2.98 -27.11 -2.83
N GLY A 292 2.72 -27.10 -1.52
CA GLY A 292 3.53 -27.80 -0.52
C GLY A 292 4.71 -26.98 0.00
N LYS A 293 5.05 -25.86 -0.65
CA LYS A 293 6.13 -24.94 -0.28
C LYS A 293 5.57 -23.57 0.10
N ARG A 294 6.39 -22.76 0.80
CA ARG A 294 5.97 -21.45 1.36
C ARG A 294 6.89 -20.27 1.03
N TYR A 295 8.18 -20.52 0.79
CA TYR A 295 9.21 -19.48 0.86
C TYR A 295 10.03 -19.29 -0.43
N SER A 296 9.48 -19.68 -1.58
CA SER A 296 10.13 -19.49 -2.88
C SER A 296 9.07 -19.11 -3.91
N LEU A 297 9.14 -17.86 -4.40
CA LEU A 297 8.23 -17.36 -5.42
C LEU A 297 8.82 -17.62 -6.80
N ASP A 298 8.39 -18.72 -7.42
CA ASP A 298 8.89 -19.22 -8.69
C ASP A 298 7.76 -19.83 -9.56
N ASN A 299 8.12 -20.43 -10.69
CA ASN A 299 7.19 -21.09 -11.60
C ASN A 299 6.73 -22.49 -11.11
N ARG A 300 7.06 -22.90 -9.88
CA ARG A 300 6.66 -24.19 -9.30
C ARG A 300 5.16 -24.36 -9.24
N TYR A 301 4.41 -23.26 -9.10
CA TYR A 301 2.94 -23.29 -9.12
C TYR A 301 2.41 -23.99 -10.38
N TYR A 302 2.91 -23.62 -11.57
CA TYR A 302 2.46 -24.22 -12.83
C TYR A 302 2.86 -25.69 -12.96
N GLN A 303 4.10 -26.02 -12.60
CA GLN A 303 4.59 -27.40 -12.58
C GLN A 303 3.71 -28.27 -11.67
N PHE A 304 3.38 -27.76 -10.48
CA PHE A 304 2.57 -28.46 -9.50
C PHE A 304 1.15 -28.72 -10.00
N LEU A 305 0.52 -27.71 -10.62
CA LEU A 305 -0.81 -27.84 -11.21
C LEU A 305 -0.85 -28.93 -12.29
N LEU A 306 0.11 -28.94 -13.21
CA LEU A 306 0.18 -29.93 -14.29
C LEU A 306 0.48 -31.34 -13.78
N GLU A 307 1.34 -31.48 -12.78
CA GLU A 307 1.70 -32.77 -12.16
C GLU A 307 0.50 -33.42 -11.44
N HIS A 308 -0.34 -32.60 -10.78
CA HIS A 308 -1.39 -33.09 -9.89
C HIS A 308 -2.82 -32.88 -10.39
N GLU A 309 -3.01 -32.32 -11.59
CA GLU A 309 -4.32 -31.94 -12.16
C GLU A 309 -5.41 -33.01 -11.95
N LYS A 310 -5.08 -34.27 -12.27
CA LYS A 310 -6.03 -35.40 -12.21
C LYS A 310 -6.21 -35.99 -10.81
N ALA A 311 -5.36 -35.60 -9.85
CA ALA A 311 -5.37 -36.14 -8.48
C ALA A 311 -6.13 -35.25 -7.48
N PHE A 312 -6.51 -34.03 -7.88
CA PHE A 312 -7.28 -33.11 -7.05
C PHE A 312 -8.71 -33.62 -6.80
N ALA A 313 -9.04 -33.85 -5.53
CA ALA A 313 -10.38 -34.24 -5.09
C ALA A 313 -11.10 -33.08 -4.38
N PRO A 314 -12.44 -33.02 -4.38
CA PRO A 314 -13.19 -32.05 -3.58
C PRO A 314 -12.81 -32.09 -2.09
N LEU A 315 -12.63 -30.90 -1.49
CA LEU A 315 -12.35 -30.74 -0.07
C LEU A 315 -13.52 -30.03 0.62
N THR A 316 -14.10 -30.69 1.61
CA THR A 316 -15.07 -30.06 2.51
C THR A 316 -14.33 -29.47 3.71
N VAL A 317 -14.41 -28.15 3.89
CA VAL A 317 -13.90 -27.48 5.09
C VAL A 317 -14.90 -27.68 6.22
N ALA A 318 -14.47 -28.35 7.30
CA ALA A 318 -15.30 -28.55 8.47
C ALA A 318 -15.37 -27.27 9.33
N ARG A 319 -16.53 -27.03 9.96
CA ARG A 319 -16.67 -25.95 10.95
C ARG A 319 -15.92 -26.34 12.22
N THR A 320 -15.00 -25.49 12.66
CA THR A 320 -14.22 -25.63 13.89
C THR A 320 -14.45 -24.43 14.81
N GLN A 321 -13.90 -24.49 16.01
CA GLN A 321 -13.91 -23.35 16.94
C GLN A 321 -13.08 -22.17 16.40
N GLU A 322 -11.96 -22.45 15.73
CA GLU A 322 -11.03 -21.44 15.25
C GLU A 322 -11.50 -20.73 13.97
N ASN A 323 -12.26 -21.42 13.12
CA ASN A 323 -12.83 -20.82 11.90
C ASN A 323 -14.27 -20.32 12.05
N ARG A 324 -14.76 -20.19 13.29
CA ARG A 324 -16.16 -19.80 13.59
C ARG A 324 -16.54 -18.41 13.06
N ASP A 325 -15.57 -17.52 12.92
CA ASP A 325 -15.77 -16.13 12.50
C ASP A 325 -16.04 -16.02 10.98
N LEU A 326 -15.83 -17.11 10.22
CA LEU A 326 -16.21 -17.19 8.82
C LEU A 326 -17.72 -17.41 8.69
N ALA A 327 -18.45 -16.40 8.21
CA ALA A 327 -19.90 -16.51 7.99
C ALA A 327 -20.28 -17.72 7.11
N GLN A 328 -19.51 -17.98 6.05
CA GLN A 328 -19.64 -19.14 5.18
C GLN A 328 -18.26 -19.76 4.96
N LEU A 329 -18.18 -21.09 5.05
CA LEU A 329 -16.97 -21.82 4.73
C LEU A 329 -16.87 -22.01 3.21
N PRO A 330 -15.64 -22.00 2.66
CA PRO A 330 -15.45 -22.21 1.24
C PRO A 330 -15.87 -23.61 0.82
N GLN A 331 -16.47 -23.69 -0.37
CA GLN A 331 -17.06 -24.91 -0.92
C GLN A 331 -16.36 -25.39 -2.20
N THR A 332 -15.52 -24.54 -2.78
CA THR A 332 -14.90 -24.81 -4.09
C THR A 332 -13.48 -25.36 -3.99
N PHE A 333 -12.95 -25.57 -2.79
CA PHE A 333 -11.61 -26.10 -2.60
C PHE A 333 -11.47 -27.53 -3.13
N ARG A 334 -10.33 -27.76 -3.78
CA ARG A 334 -9.85 -29.07 -4.17
C ARG A 334 -8.52 -29.34 -3.48
N CYS A 335 -8.28 -30.61 -3.13
CA CYS A 335 -7.15 -31.03 -2.33
C CYS A 335 -6.40 -32.19 -2.99
N VAL A 336 -5.09 -32.19 -2.82
CA VAL A 336 -4.20 -33.32 -3.12
C VAL A 336 -3.16 -33.44 -2.00
N TYR A 337 -2.60 -34.64 -1.82
CA TYR A 337 -1.49 -34.85 -0.88
C TYR A 337 -0.19 -35.06 -1.64
N ALA A 338 0.67 -34.04 -1.65
CA ALA A 338 1.99 -34.11 -2.26
C ALA A 338 2.99 -34.78 -1.31
N LYS A 339 3.89 -35.60 -1.86
CA LYS A 339 5.00 -36.18 -1.09
C LYS A 339 6.17 -35.22 -1.09
N GLU A 340 6.71 -34.95 0.08
CA GLU A 340 7.88 -34.10 0.28
C GLU A 340 8.94 -34.88 1.08
N GLU A 341 10.15 -34.96 0.56
CA GLU A 341 11.29 -35.54 1.26
C GLU A 341 11.91 -34.50 2.19
N ILE A 342 11.79 -34.71 3.50
CA ILE A 342 12.41 -33.84 4.51
C ILE A 342 13.33 -34.69 5.38
N ASN A 343 14.63 -34.39 5.36
CA ASN A 343 15.66 -35.09 6.14
C ASN A 343 15.63 -36.62 5.93
N GLY A 344 15.45 -37.06 4.68
CA GLY A 344 15.38 -38.48 4.31
C GLY A 344 14.08 -39.19 4.74
N LYS A 345 13.05 -38.44 5.14
CA LYS A 345 11.71 -38.98 5.44
C LYS A 345 10.68 -38.38 4.50
N THR A 346 9.91 -39.25 3.84
CA THR A 346 8.74 -38.85 3.06
C THR A 346 7.61 -38.38 3.99
N LYS A 347 7.25 -37.11 3.93
CA LYS A 347 6.05 -36.56 4.56
C LYS A 347 5.00 -36.25 3.50
N LYS A 348 3.72 -36.42 3.85
CA LYS A 348 2.60 -35.97 3.01
C LYS A 348 2.23 -34.56 3.41
N ARG A 349 2.22 -33.63 2.46
CA ARG A 349 1.74 -32.27 2.62
C ARG A 349 0.36 -32.17 1.98
N GLN A 350 -0.58 -31.59 2.72
CA GLN A 350 -1.87 -31.24 2.15
C GLN A 350 -1.70 -29.99 1.29
N CYS A 351 -2.14 -30.07 0.03
CA CYS A 351 -2.08 -28.99 -0.94
C CYS A 351 -3.48 -28.66 -1.43
N VAL A 352 -3.86 -27.39 -1.42
CA VAL A 352 -5.22 -26.93 -1.72
C VAL A 352 -5.21 -25.83 -2.76
N VAL A 353 -6.14 -25.92 -3.71
CA VAL A 353 -6.33 -24.99 -4.83
C VAL A 353 -7.82 -24.78 -5.02
N ASN A 354 -8.25 -23.61 -5.51
CA ASN A 354 -9.65 -23.39 -5.86
C ASN A 354 -10.03 -24.20 -7.11
N ALA A 355 -11.24 -24.77 -7.14
CA ALA A 355 -11.75 -25.44 -8.33
C ALA A 355 -11.70 -24.51 -9.56
N ALA A 356 -12.04 -23.23 -9.37
CA ALA A 356 -11.96 -22.23 -10.43
C ALA A 356 -10.57 -22.14 -11.07
N GLU A 357 -9.49 -22.31 -10.30
CA GLU A 357 -8.12 -22.29 -10.84
C GLU A 357 -7.82 -23.53 -11.70
N LEU A 358 -8.29 -24.71 -11.27
CA LEU A 358 -8.14 -25.95 -12.04
C LEU A 358 -8.97 -25.93 -13.32
N GLU A 359 -10.17 -25.33 -13.29
CA GLU A 359 -11.02 -25.20 -14.46
C GLU A 359 -10.38 -24.31 -15.55
N MET A 360 -9.45 -23.42 -15.20
CA MET A 360 -8.70 -22.63 -16.19
C MET A 360 -7.79 -23.52 -17.05
N LEU A 361 -7.32 -24.65 -16.53
CA LEU A 361 -6.52 -25.62 -17.30
C LEU A 361 -7.32 -26.28 -18.42
N LYS A 362 -8.66 -26.22 -18.37
CA LYS A 362 -9.51 -26.71 -19.48
C LYS A 362 -9.60 -25.73 -20.63
N GLN A 363 -9.27 -24.46 -20.41
CA GLN A 363 -9.27 -23.44 -21.44
C GLN A 363 -7.95 -23.50 -22.21
N LYS A 364 -8.02 -23.60 -23.55
CA LYS A 364 -6.85 -23.85 -24.40
C LYS A 364 -5.75 -22.81 -24.20
N THR A 365 -6.06 -21.51 -24.25
CA THR A 365 -5.07 -20.43 -24.16
C THR A 365 -4.39 -20.40 -22.79
N TRP A 366 -5.17 -20.53 -21.72
CA TRP A 366 -4.65 -20.58 -20.34
C TRP A 366 -3.79 -21.81 -20.11
N ARG A 367 -4.20 -22.99 -20.61
CA ARG A 367 -3.41 -24.22 -20.53
C ARG A 367 -2.05 -24.08 -21.21
N GLU A 368 -2.03 -23.51 -22.43
CA GLU A 368 -0.80 -23.26 -23.18
C GLU A 368 0.14 -22.31 -22.41
N LEU A 369 -0.39 -21.26 -21.77
CA LEU A 369 0.39 -20.36 -20.91
C LEU A 369 0.95 -21.06 -19.67
N VAL A 370 0.15 -21.89 -19.00
CA VAL A 370 0.58 -22.69 -17.84
C VAL A 370 1.70 -23.66 -18.22
N GLU A 371 1.56 -24.40 -19.32
CA GLU A 371 2.60 -25.29 -19.85
C GLU A 371 3.87 -24.52 -20.21
N ARG A 372 3.73 -23.34 -20.82
CA ARG A 372 4.86 -22.49 -21.19
C ARG A 372 5.60 -21.95 -19.98
N TYR A 373 4.90 -21.43 -18.97
CA TYR A 373 5.53 -20.93 -17.75
C TYR A 373 6.12 -22.04 -16.88
N ALA A 374 5.54 -23.24 -16.90
CA ALA A 374 6.14 -24.40 -16.23
C ALA A 374 7.51 -24.77 -16.82
N ALA A 375 7.70 -24.59 -18.14
CA ALA A 375 8.92 -24.92 -18.87
C ALA A 375 9.93 -23.76 -18.98
N ASP A 376 9.44 -22.51 -19.04
CA ASP A 376 10.26 -21.30 -19.24
C ASP A 376 10.06 -20.30 -18.08
N GLU A 377 10.89 -20.46 -17.05
CA GLU A 377 10.88 -19.59 -15.88
C GLU A 377 11.25 -18.14 -16.24
N LYS A 378 12.13 -17.93 -17.22
CA LYS A 378 12.57 -16.58 -17.62
C LYS A 378 11.40 -15.80 -18.22
N LEU A 379 10.65 -16.42 -19.12
CA LEU A 379 9.46 -15.82 -19.70
C LEU A 379 8.41 -15.52 -18.63
N TRP A 380 8.19 -16.45 -17.70
CA TRP A 380 7.28 -16.22 -16.58
C TRP A 380 7.72 -15.00 -15.75
N ARG A 381 9.01 -14.88 -15.39
CA ARG A 381 9.54 -13.75 -14.62
C ARG A 381 9.28 -12.40 -15.32
N GLU A 382 9.39 -12.34 -16.64
CA GLU A 382 9.09 -11.12 -17.41
C GLU A 382 7.61 -10.74 -17.31
N GLN A 383 6.73 -11.70 -17.56
CA GLN A 383 5.28 -11.48 -17.55
C GLN A 383 4.76 -11.19 -16.13
N PHE A 384 5.32 -11.86 -15.12
CA PHE A 384 5.00 -11.62 -13.71
C PHE A 384 5.33 -10.18 -13.30
N GLN A 385 6.53 -9.70 -13.63
CA GLN A 385 6.94 -8.34 -13.28
C GLN A 385 6.08 -7.30 -13.99
N SER A 386 5.71 -7.52 -15.26
CA SER A 386 4.75 -6.67 -15.98
C SER A 386 3.38 -6.64 -15.29
N ALA A 387 2.82 -7.81 -14.99
CA ALA A 387 1.52 -7.97 -14.36
C ALA A 387 1.48 -7.31 -12.97
N PHE A 388 2.51 -7.55 -12.15
CA PHE A 388 2.57 -7.02 -10.79
C PHE A 388 2.71 -5.50 -10.79
N THR A 389 3.55 -4.93 -11.67
CA THR A 389 3.64 -3.46 -11.85
C THR A 389 2.29 -2.86 -12.22
N LYS A 390 1.59 -3.41 -13.22
CA LYS A 390 0.25 -2.95 -13.61
C LYS A 390 -0.75 -3.04 -12.45
N MET A 391 -0.74 -4.13 -11.68
CA MET A 391 -1.62 -4.33 -10.53
C MET A 391 -1.40 -3.27 -9.43
N ILE A 392 -0.15 -2.97 -9.05
CA ILE A 392 0.12 -1.99 -7.99
C ILE A 392 -0.06 -0.53 -8.44
N GLU A 393 -0.14 -0.28 -9.74
CA GLU A 393 -0.43 1.03 -10.34
C GLU A 393 -1.91 1.19 -10.71
N SER A 394 -2.68 0.10 -10.74
CA SER A 394 -4.05 0.09 -11.22
C SER A 394 -4.95 1.04 -10.43
N ASN A 395 -5.78 1.77 -11.17
CA ASN A 395 -6.79 2.72 -10.65
C ASN A 395 -6.22 3.90 -9.84
N PHE A 396 -4.90 4.12 -9.85
CA PHE A 396 -4.31 5.39 -9.42
C PHE A 396 -4.24 6.39 -10.58
N LYS A 397 -4.17 7.67 -10.24
CA LYS A 397 -4.06 8.78 -11.19
C LYS A 397 -2.83 9.61 -10.85
N ARG A 398 -2.14 10.11 -11.88
CA ARG A 398 -0.96 10.99 -11.74
C ARG A 398 0.15 10.36 -10.89
N LEU A 399 0.44 9.09 -11.14
CA LEU A 399 1.66 8.48 -10.65
C LEU A 399 2.86 9.14 -11.33
N ARG A 400 3.96 9.25 -10.59
CA ARG A 400 5.15 9.98 -11.01
C ARG A 400 6.31 9.02 -11.21
N PRO A 401 7.10 9.20 -12.28
CA PRO A 401 8.38 8.51 -12.41
C PRO A 401 9.24 8.73 -11.16
N TYR A 402 9.92 7.67 -10.74
CA TYR A 402 10.84 7.77 -9.62
C TYR A 402 12.13 8.48 -10.03
N SER A 403 12.57 9.42 -9.21
CA SER A 403 13.92 9.99 -9.24
C SER A 403 14.54 9.78 -7.87
N ASP A 404 15.82 9.41 -7.83
CA ASP A 404 16.53 9.28 -6.56
C ASP A 404 16.51 10.62 -5.80
N PRO A 405 16.03 10.68 -4.54
CA PRO A 405 16.09 11.89 -3.71
C PRO A 405 17.49 12.46 -3.56
N ASN A 406 18.50 11.58 -3.53
CA ASN A 406 19.90 11.93 -3.31
C ASN A 406 20.68 12.05 -4.63
N GLY A 407 20.05 11.71 -5.75
CA GLY A 407 20.62 11.87 -7.09
C GLY A 407 20.71 13.35 -7.46
N ALA A 408 21.84 13.75 -8.07
CA ALA A 408 22.10 15.12 -8.52
C ALA A 408 21.02 15.62 -9.49
#